data_AF-A0AAU5YZD1-F1
#
_entry.id   AF-A0AAU5YZD1-F1
#
_cell.length_a   1.000
_cell.length_b   1.000
_cell.length_c   1.000
_cell.angle_alpha   90.00
_cell.angle_beta   90.00
_cell.angle_gamma   90.00
#
_symmetry.space_group_name_H-M   'P 1'
#
loop_
_entity.id
_entity.type
_entity.pdbx_description
1 polymer ?
#
loop_
_entity_poly.entity_id
_entity_poly.type
_entity_poly.pdbx_seq_one_letter_code
_entity_poly.pdbx_strand_id
1 'polypeptide(L)' 'MNELGTDIHLHARIFRTAGEWYADIDDELDPQPDNPLWYGSYETQRAAIEAACARIAAMHLTQTPVAQQAS' A
#
# COMPACT_ATOMS: atom_id res chain seq x y z
N MET A 1 1.27 -20.04 -18.04
CA MET A 1 0.16 -19.13 -17.71
C MET A 1 -0.17 -19.40 -16.25
N ASN A 2 0.24 -18.52 -15.34
CA ASN A 2 -0.18 -18.64 -13.93
C ASN A 2 -1.53 -17.93 -13.83
N GLU A 3 -2.58 -18.73 -13.58
CA GLU A 3 -4.00 -18.38 -13.71
C GLU A 3 -4.69 -17.95 -12.41
N LEU A 4 -3.99 -17.28 -11.49
CA LEU A 4 -4.65 -16.65 -10.33
C LEU A 4 -4.04 -15.28 -10.13
N GLY A 5 -4.68 -14.26 -10.71
CA GLY A 5 -4.30 -12.84 -10.60
C GLY A 5 -4.51 -12.32 -9.18
N THR A 6 -3.68 -12.77 -8.25
CA THR A 6 -3.61 -12.33 -6.84
C THR A 6 -2.23 -11.77 -6.50
N ASP A 7 -1.38 -11.49 -7.48
CA ASP A 7 -0.17 -10.72 -7.24
C ASP A 7 -0.57 -9.27 -7.03
N ILE A 8 -0.55 -8.86 -5.76
CA ILE A 8 -0.78 -7.49 -5.37
C ILE A 8 0.53 -6.75 -5.62
N HIS A 9 0.59 -6.02 -6.73
CA HIS A 9 1.72 -5.20 -7.12
C HIS A 9 1.78 -3.88 -6.35
N LEU A 10 1.45 -3.87 -5.05
CA LEU A 10 1.49 -2.66 -4.25
C LEU A 10 2.88 -2.46 -3.67
N HIS A 11 3.46 -1.29 -3.91
CA HIS A 11 4.76 -0.90 -3.42
C HIS A 11 4.64 0.31 -2.51
N ALA A 12 5.16 0.19 -1.29
CA ALA A 12 5.25 1.32 -0.37
C ALA A 12 6.57 2.07 -0.60
N ARG A 13 6.51 3.39 -0.84
CA ARG A 13 7.71 4.23 -0.89
C ARG A 13 7.78 5.07 0.38
N ILE A 14 8.94 4.97 1.04
CA ILE A 14 9.24 5.68 2.28
C ILE A 14 10.39 6.65 2.00
N PHE A 15 10.14 7.94 2.18
CA PHE A 15 11.13 8.98 1.94
C PHE A 15 11.08 10.06 3.01
N ARG A 16 12.18 10.80 3.16
CA ARG A 16 12.31 11.87 4.15
C ARG A 16 12.53 13.19 3.45
N THR A 17 11.69 14.18 3.74
CA THR A 17 11.84 15.56 3.28
C THR A 17 11.34 16.53 4.36
N ALA A 18 11.78 17.78 4.34
CA ALA A 18 11.36 18.81 5.30
C ALA A 18 11.44 18.43 6.81
N GLY A 19 12.25 17.43 7.16
CA GLY A 19 12.40 16.94 8.55
C GLY A 19 11.49 15.77 8.93
N GLU A 20 10.47 15.45 8.12
CA GLU A 20 9.49 14.40 8.37
C GLU A 20 9.70 13.19 7.46
N TRP A 21 9.14 12.05 7.87
CA TRP A 21 9.04 10.82 7.07
C TRP A 21 7.67 10.74 6.41
N TYR A 22 7.63 10.35 5.15
CA TYR A 22 6.39 10.21 4.40
C TYR A 22 6.25 8.77 3.91
N ALA A 23 5.00 8.35 3.78
CA ALA A 23 4.64 7.08 3.15
C ALA A 23 3.59 7.32 2.07
N ASP A 24 3.86 6.79 0.89
CA ASP A 24 2.86 6.57 -0.15
C ASP A 24 2.87 5.09 -0.56
N ILE A 25 1.80 4.65 -1.20
CA ILE A 25 1.66 3.31 -1.78
C ILE A 25 1.19 3.53 -3.22
N ASP A 26 1.92 2.97 -4.17
CA ASP A 26 1.54 2.93 -5.58
C ASP A 26 1.44 1.48 -6.09
N ASP A 27 0.90 1.33 -7.29
CA ASP A 27 1.01 0.09 -8.05
C ASP A 27 2.35 0.10 -8.78
N GLU A 28 3.18 -0.91 -8.58
CA GLU A 28 4.49 -1.05 -9.22
C GLU A 28 4.38 -1.20 -10.75
N LEU A 29 3.29 -1.80 -11.24
CA LEU A 29 3.03 -1.98 -12.67
C LEU A 29 2.38 -0.76 -13.32
N ASP A 30 1.74 0.10 -12.53
CA ASP A 30 1.18 1.38 -12.97
C ASP A 30 1.53 2.51 -12.00
N PRO A 31 2.81 2.94 -11.93
CA PRO A 31 3.20 4.01 -11.03
C PRO A 31 2.50 5.31 -11.44
N GLN A 32 1.81 5.94 -10.49
CA GLN A 32 1.13 7.23 -10.69
C GLN A 32 1.93 8.35 -10.00
N PRO A 33 3.04 8.83 -10.60
CA PRO A 33 3.91 9.83 -9.97
C PRO A 33 3.20 11.17 -9.73
N ASP A 34 2.22 11.52 -10.57
CA ASP A 34 1.46 12.77 -10.48
C ASP A 34 0.27 12.69 -9.51
N ASN A 35 -0.12 11.48 -9.08
CA ASN A 35 -1.22 11.25 -8.15
C ASN A 35 -0.91 10.11 -7.18
N PRO A 36 0.13 10.26 -6.33
CA PRO A 36 0.47 9.24 -5.35
C PRO A 36 -0.66 9.12 -4.32
N LEU A 37 -1.04 7.90 -3.95
CA LEU A 37 -1.90 7.70 -2.78
C LEU A 37 -1.08 8.01 -1.52
N TRP A 38 -1.23 9.24 -1.04
CA TRP A 38 -0.50 9.74 0.13
C TRP A 38 -1.14 9.27 1.44
N TYR A 39 -0.34 8.73 2.36
CA TYR A 39 -0.84 8.20 3.64
C TYR A 39 -0.41 8.97 4.88
N GLY A 40 0.42 10.02 4.73
CA GLY A 40 0.69 10.98 5.81
C GLY A 40 2.15 11.38 5.96
N SER A 41 2.42 12.12 7.03
CA SER A 41 3.75 12.46 7.54
C SER A 41 3.94 11.89 8.95
N TYR A 42 5.17 11.51 9.27
CA TYR A 42 5.53 10.80 10.49
C TYR A 42 6.85 11.31 11.06
N GLU A 43 6.96 11.34 12.38
CA GLU A 43 8.20 11.78 13.06
C GLU A 43 9.36 10.80 12.87
N THR A 44 9.09 9.51 12.65
CA THR A 44 10.12 8.47 12.54
C THR A 44 9.89 7.58 11.33
N GLN A 45 10.99 7.03 10.80
CA GLN A 45 10.96 6.07 9.69
C GLN A 45 10.13 4.84 10.02
N ARG A 46 10.26 4.35 11.26
CA ARG A 46 9.52 3.19 11.74
C ARG A 46 8.01 3.44 11.68
N ALA A 47 7.55 4.58 12.17
CA ALA A 47 6.13 4.93 12.14
C ALA A 47 5.59 5.01 10.71
N ALA A 48 6.37 5.55 9.76
CA ALA A 48 6.00 5.57 8.35
C ALA A 48 5.88 4.15 7.74
N ILE A 49 6.83 3.26 8.05
CA ILE A 49 6.79 1.85 7.61
C ILE A 49 5.59 1.12 8.21
N GLU A 50 5.37 1.25 9.53
CA GLU A 50 4.25 0.61 10.23
C GLU A 50 2.91 1.05 9.65
N ALA A 51 2.75 2.35 9.37
CA ALA A 51 1.54 2.87 8.75
C ALA A 51 1.32 2.36 7.32
N ALA A 52 2.39 2.30 6.50
CA ALA A 52 2.31 1.74 5.16
C ALA A 52 1.89 0.26 5.19
N CYS A 53 2.53 -0.55 6.02
CA CYS A 53 2.18 -1.96 6.21
C CYS A 53 0.73 -2.14 6.67
N ALA A 54 0.28 -1.36 7.66
CA ALA A 54 -1.10 -1.41 8.14
C ALA A 54 -2.10 -1.08 7.03
N ARG A 55 -1.76 -0.12 6.16
CA ARG A 55 -2.62 0.28 5.05
C ARG A 55 -2.71 -0.77 3.95
N ILE A 56 -1.59 -1.37 3.57
CA ILE A 56 -1.54 -2.50 2.62
C ILE A 56 -2.38 -3.67 3.18
N ALA A 57 -2.21 -4.00 4.46
CA ALA A 57 -3.00 -5.04 5.11
C ALA A 57 -4.51 -4.73 5.09
N ALA A 58 -4.90 -3.48 5.34
CA ALA A 58 -6.30 -3.07 5.23
C ALA A 58 -6.84 -3.15 3.79
N MET A 59 -6.01 -2.88 2.78
CA MET A 59 -6.37 -3.08 1.36
C MET A 59 -6.59 -4.55 1.03
N HIS A 60 -5.72 -5.44 1.53
CA HIS A 60 -5.91 -6.89 1.36
C HIS A 60 -7.22 -7.38 2.00
N LEU A 61 -7.53 -6.91 3.21
CA LEU A 61 -8.77 -7.27 3.91
C LEU A 61 -10.02 -6.75 3.18
N THR A 62 -9.94 -5.59 2.54
CA THR A 62 -11.05 -5.00 1.78
C THR A 62 -11.19 -5.55 0.36
N GLN A 63 -10.12 -6.10 -0.21
CA GLN A 63 -10.11 -6.77 -1.52
C GLN A 63 -10.47 -8.25 -1.45
N THR A 64 -10.60 -8.84 -0.25
CA THR A 64 -11.08 -10.22 -0.11
C THR A 64 -12.54 -10.27 -0.56
N PRO A 65 -12.88 -10.95 -1.68
CA PRO A 65 -14.27 -11.06 -2.10
C PRO A 65 -15.05 -11.82 -1.02
N VAL A 66 -16.27 -11.38 -0.74
CA VAL A 66 -17.31 -12.24 -0.15
C VAL A 66 -17.57 -13.37 -1.15
N ALA A 67 -16.72 -14.40 -1.12
CA ALA A 67 -16.86 -15.62 -1.90
C ALA A 67 -16.62 -16.82 -1.00
N GLN A 68 -17.33 -16.86 0.13
CA GLN A 68 -17.56 -18.11 0.86
C GLN A 68 -18.88 -18.03 1.66
N GLN A 69 -19.97 -17.77 0.94
CA GLN A 69 -21.31 -18.17 1.35
C GLN A 69 -22.07 -18.66 0.11
N ALA A 70 -21.89 -19.95 -0.23
CA ALA A 70 -22.89 -20.84 -0.83
C ALA A 70 -22.21 -22.08 -1.40
N SER A 71 -22.25 -23.19 -0.64
CA SER A 71 -22.68 -24.53 -1.09
C SER A 71 -22.63 -25.48 0.09
#